data_AF-A0A2E0NA83-F1
#
_entry.id   AF-A0A2E0NA83-F1
#
_cell.length_a   1.000
_cell.length_b   1.000
_cell.length_c   1.000
_cell.angle_alpha   90.00
_cell.angle_beta   90.00
_cell.angle_gamma   90.00
#
_symmetry.space_group_name_H-M   'P 1'
#
loop_
_entity.id
_entity.type
_entity.pdbx_description
1 polymer ?
#
loop_
_entity_poly.entity_id
_entity_poly.type
_entity_poly.pdbx_seq_one_letter_code
_entity_poly.pdbx_strand_id
1 'polypeptide(L)'
;MTMNIGLFDRFMRLSAGLGFVFFDYLSSASWEILFLMIGSWSVLTSVFGWCPFYGLMGVSTCPTKLDKNYKPSSEEILVNT
;
A
#
# COMPACT_ATOMS: atom_id res chain seq x y z
N MET A 1 5.50 12.83 -6.21
CA MET A 1 5.46 11.37 -6.01
C MET A 1 4.01 10.96 -5.96
N THR A 2 3.49 10.31 -7.00
CA THR A 2 2.12 9.81 -7.02
C THR A 2 2.06 8.60 -6.08
N MET A 3 1.74 8.84 -4.81
CA MET A 3 1.48 7.76 -3.86
C MET A 3 0.19 7.06 -4.31
N ASN A 4 0.30 5.75 -4.48
CA ASN A 4 -0.80 4.90 -4.95
C ASN A 4 -1.30 3.96 -3.83
N ILE A 5 -0.59 3.98 -2.69
CA ILE A 5 -0.88 3.24 -1.48
C ILE A 5 -1.38 4.20 -0.39
N GLY A 6 -2.54 3.88 0.19
CA GLY A 6 -3.06 4.52 1.39
C GLY A 6 -2.28 4.12 2.64
N LEU A 7 -2.41 4.93 3.70
CA LEU A 7 -1.67 4.75 4.96
C LEU A 7 -1.90 3.36 5.59
N PHE A 8 -3.08 2.78 5.39
CA PHE A 8 -3.48 1.47 5.94
C PHE A 8 -2.69 0.30 5.32
N ASP A 9 -2.58 0.24 4.00
CA ASP A 9 -1.85 -0.84 3.30
C ASP A 9 -0.34 -0.78 3.60
N ARG A 10 0.18 0.45 3.76
CA ARG A 10 1.56 0.69 4.24
C ARG A 10 1.78 0.13 5.65
N PHE A 11 0.84 0.34 6.56
CA PHE A 11 0.90 -0.18 7.92
C PHE A 11 0.85 -1.71 7.96
N MET A 12 -0.04 -2.33 7.19
CA MET A 12 -0.16 -3.79 7.11
C MET A 12 1.11 -4.46 6.56
N ARG A 13 1.75 -3.87 5.53
CA ARG A 13 3.03 -4.39 5.03
C ARG A 13 4.19 -4.19 5.99
N LEU A 14 4.22 -3.05 6.66
CA LEU A 14 5.26 -2.76 7.65
C LEU A 14 5.14 -3.71 8.84
N SER A 15 3.94 -3.94 9.36
CA SER A 15 3.70 -4.84 10.49
C SER A 15 4.00 -6.30 10.13
N ALA A 16 3.58 -6.76 8.95
CA ALA A 16 3.91 -8.10 8.46
C ALA A 16 5.41 -8.27 8.24
N GLY A 17 6.08 -7.31 7.59
CA GLY A 17 7.52 -7.35 7.32
C GLY A 17 8.36 -7.32 8.59
N LEU A 18 8.05 -6.44 9.55
CA LEU A 18 8.69 -6.44 10.86
C LEU A 18 8.43 -7.73 11.63
N GLY A 19 7.22 -8.29 11.55
CA GLY A 19 6.89 -9.56 12.18
C GLY A 19 7.77 -10.70 11.68
N PHE A 20 7.98 -10.80 10.36
CA PHE A 20 8.87 -11.79 9.77
C PHE A 20 10.33 -11.59 10.16
N VAL A 21 10.86 -10.36 10.13
CA VAL A 21 12.24 -10.07 10.54
C VAL A 21 12.45 -10.35 12.04
N PHE A 22 11.46 -10.03 12.88
CA PHE A 22 11.56 -10.28 14.32
C PHE A 22 11.50 -11.77 14.65
N PHE A 23 10.62 -12.51 13.97
CA PHE A 23 10.53 -13.96 14.10
C PHE A 23 11.81 -14.67 13.62
N ASP A 24 12.39 -14.18 12.52
CA ASP A 24 13.68 -14.64 11.99
C ASP A 24 14.80 -14.43 13.01
N TYR A 25 14.90 -13.24 13.62
CA TYR A 25 15.89 -12.96 14.67
C TYR A 25 15.78 -13.90 15.89
N LEU A 26 14.57 -14.33 16.23
CA LEU A 26 14.30 -15.27 17.33
C LEU A 26 14.54 -16.74 16.94
N SER A 27 14.59 -17.05 15.65
CA SER A 27 14.61 -18.42 15.14
C SER A 27 15.98 -18.76 14.54
N SER A 28 16.66 -19.79 15.05
CA SER A 28 17.90 -20.30 14.47
C SER A 28 17.65 -21.20 13.24
N ALA A 29 16.77 -20.78 12.34
CA ALA A 29 16.30 -21.59 11.22
C ALA A 29 17.28 -21.57 10.04
N SER A 30 17.48 -22.73 9.41
CA SER A 30 18.26 -22.89 8.17
C SER A 30 17.73 -22.08 6.97
N TRP A 31 16.57 -21.44 7.11
CA TRP A 31 15.89 -20.63 6.10
C TRP A 31 15.93 -19.13 6.39
N GLU A 32 16.83 -18.68 7.26
CA GLU A 32 17.03 -17.28 7.64
C GLU A 32 17.01 -16.34 6.44
N ILE A 33 17.82 -16.65 5.42
CA ILE A 33 17.92 -15.88 4.18
C ILE A 33 16.59 -15.70 3.46
N LEU A 34 15.70 -16.70 3.48
CA LEU A 34 14.39 -16.63 2.83
C LEU A 34 13.44 -15.68 3.58
N PHE A 35 13.38 -15.80 4.91
CA PHE A 35 12.54 -14.94 5.74
C PHE A 35 13.05 -13.49 5.76
N LEU A 36 14.36 -13.30 5.81
CA LEU A 36 15.00 -11.99 5.77
C LEU A 36 14.76 -11.32 4.41
N MET A 37 14.84 -12.05 3.29
CA MET A 37 14.52 -11.53 1.96
C MET A 37 13.06 -11.09 1.85
N ILE A 38 12.10 -11.93 2.27
CA ILE A 38 10.66 -11.60 2.19
C ILE A 38 10.32 -10.44 3.13
N GLY A 39 10.82 -10.48 4.37
CA GLY A 39 10.61 -9.43 5.37
C GLY A 39 11.19 -8.09 4.93
N SER A 40 12.45 -8.08 4.49
CA SER A 40 13.13 -6.87 3.99
C SER A 40 12.43 -6.31 2.75
N TRP A 41 12.01 -7.16 1.80
CA TRP A 41 11.24 -6.74 0.63
C TRP A 41 9.91 -6.09 1.01
N SER A 42 9.16 -6.68 1.95
CA SER A 42 7.90 -6.11 2.46
C SER A 42 8.11 -4.75 3.13
N VAL A 43 9.19 -4.61 3.90
CA VAL A 43 9.55 -3.34 4.55
C VAL A 43 9.94 -2.30 3.52
N LEU A 44 10.82 -2.61 2.57
CA LEU A 44 11.24 -1.68 1.51
C LEU A 44 10.03 -1.16 0.72
N THR A 45 9.16 -2.07 0.27
CA THR A 45 7.96 -1.71 -0.49
C THR A 45 7.00 -0.84 0.33
N SER A 46 6.90 -1.07 1.65
CA SER A 46 6.13 -0.19 2.54
C SER A 46 6.77 1.20 2.68
N VAL A 47 8.11 1.29 2.79
CA VAL A 47 8.81 2.57 2.98
C VAL A 47 8.68 3.47 1.75
N PHE A 48 8.84 2.92 0.55
CA PHE A 48 8.71 3.70 -0.68
C PHE A 48 7.27 4.11 -1.01
N GLY A 49 6.25 3.52 -0.35
CA GLY A 49 4.85 3.91 -0.54
C GLY A 49 4.35 3.69 -1.97
N TRP A 50 5.05 2.85 -2.73
CA TRP A 50 4.78 2.55 -4.12
C TRP A 50 4.96 1.05 -4.34
N CYS A 51 3.86 0.35 -4.58
CA CYS A 51 3.86 -1.07 -4.86
C CYS A 51 3.77 -1.24 -6.38
N PRO A 52 4.78 -1.82 -7.03
CA PRO A 52 4.84 -1.90 -8.50
C PRO A 52 3.63 -2.62 -9.09
N PHE A 53 3.06 -3.60 -8.36
CA PHE A 53 1.85 -4.32 -8.76
C PHE A 53 0.60 -3.43 -8.85
N TYR A 54 0.41 -2.53 -7.88
CA TYR A 54 -0.73 -1.61 -7.87
C TYR A 54 -0.54 -0.48 -8.90
N GLY A 55 0.71 -0.03 -9.12
CA GLY A 55 1.04 0.88 -10.20
C GLY A 55 0.79 0.26 -11.58
N LEU A 56 1.08 -1.03 -11.76
CA LEU A 56 0.84 -1.75 -13.01
C LEU A 56 -0.65 -2.02 -13.28
N MET A 57 -1.43 -2.28 -12.22
CA MET A 57 -2.89 -2.43 -12.32
C MET A 57 -3.64 -1.08 -12.38
N GLY A 58 -2.98 0.06 -12.19
CA GLY A 58 -3.61 1.38 -12.19
C GLY A 58 -4.62 1.60 -11.05
N VAL A 59 -4.62 0.74 -10.03
CA VAL A 59 -5.55 0.81 -8.90
C VAL A 59 -4.89 1.57 -7.77
N SER A 60 -5.43 2.73 -7.41
CA SER A 60 -5.00 3.47 -6.22
C SER A 60 -5.89 3.14 -5.02
N THR A 61 -5.28 2.78 -3.88
CA THR A 61 -5.98 2.66 -2.59
C THR A 61 -5.78 3.90 -1.72
N CYS A 62 -5.24 4.97 -2.33
CA CYS A 62 -5.22 6.26 -1.68
C CYS A 62 -6.67 6.68 -1.36
N PRO A 63 -6.94 7.13 -0.12
CA PRO A 63 -8.25 7.64 0.22
C PRO A 63 -8.52 8.85 -0.67
N THR A 64 -9.46 8.70 -1.60
CA THR A 64 -9.97 9.82 -2.37
C THR A 64 -10.54 10.82 -1.37
N LYS A 65 -9.95 12.02 -1.33
CA LYS A 65 -10.56 13.15 -0.66
C LYS A 65 -11.87 13.40 -1.42
N LEU A 66 -13.00 12.93 -0.90
CA LEU A 66 -14.30 13.39 -1.36
C LEU A 66 -14.29 14.90 -1.11
N ASP A 67 -14.18 15.66 -2.20
CA ASP A 67 -14.26 17.09 -2.12
C ASP A 67 -15.67 17.46 -1.65
N LYS A 68 -15.78 17.99 -0.43
CA LYS A 68 -17.06 18.47 0.09
C LYS A 68 -17.56 19.70 -0.67
N ASN A 69 -16.73 20.31 -1.53
CA ASN A 69 -17.12 21.37 -2.46
C ASN A 69 -17.42 20.85 -3.87
N TYR A 70 -17.62 19.54 -4.05
CA TYR A 70 -18.08 18.99 -5.33
C TYR A 70 -19.46 19.58 -5.65
N LYS A 71 -19.48 20.65 -6.44
CA LYS A 71 -20.66 21.08 -7.17
C LYS A 71 -20.67 20.25 -8.45
N PRO A 72 -21.70 19.42 -8.68
CA PRO A 72 -21.83 18.77 -9.98
C PRO A 72 -21.85 19.87 -11.05
N SER A 73 -21.01 19.72 -12.07
CA SER A 73 -21.04 20.60 -13.24
C SER A 73 -22.44 20.50 -13.84
N SER A 74 -23.07 21.64 -14.14
CA SER A 74 -24.49 21.78 -14.51
C SER A 74 -24.95 20.94 -15.72
N GLU A 75 -24.03 20.27 -16.41
CA GLU A 75 -24.30 19.32 -17.49
C GLU A 75 -24.78 17.95 -17.00
N GLU A 76 -24.39 17.51 -15.78
CA GLU A 76 -24.74 16.18 -15.23
C GLU A 76 -26.19 16.10 -14.68
N ILE A 77 -26.80 17.25 -14.40
CA ILE A 77 -28.18 17.36 -13.90
C ILE A 77 -29.20 17.23 -15.03
N LEU A 78 -28.87 17.70 -16.25
CA LEU A 78 -29.78 17.71 -17.39
C LEU A 78 -29.92 16.35 -18.09
N VAL A 79 -29.06 15.38 -17.79
CA VAL A 79 -29.08 14.04 -18.42
C VAL A 79 -29.89 13.01 -17.61
N ASN A 80 -30.23 13.33 -16.34
CA ASN A 80 -30.97 12.43 -15.43
C ASN A 80 -32.43 12.88 -15.16
N THR A 81 -33.00 13.76 -16.01
CA THR A 81 -34.43 14.14 -16.01
C THR A 81 -35.06 13.69 -17.32
#